data_AF-A0AAV2R3J1-F1
#
_entry.id   AF-A0AAV2R3J1-F1
#
_cell.length_a   1.000
_cell.length_b   1.000
_cell.length_c   1.000
_cell.angle_alpha   90.00
_cell.angle_beta   90.00
_cell.angle_gamma   90.00
#
_symmetry.space_group_name_H-M   'P 1'
#
loop_
_entity.id
_entity.type
_entity.pdbx_description
1 polymer ?
#
loop_
_entity_poly.entity_id
_entity_poly.type
_entity_poly.pdbx_seq_one_letter_code
_entity_poly.pdbx_strand_id
1 'polypeptide(L)'
;MVVGATRAATTSDARPQLKCWVVLTVAVVLVLVGDVSEARHLRGQSHLSQCDIAGKRHILARVEQICTDCRNLYGFSNEAATVGHNCRQQCYANPHFELCMRDVMMGHRIMEYRLLISLLQIS
;
A
#
# COMPACT_ATOMS: atom_id res chain seq x y z
N MET A 1 4.92 -23.82 -57.77
CA MET A 1 4.47 -23.22 -56.50
C MET A 1 4.97 -24.09 -55.36
N VAL A 2 6.01 -23.67 -54.64
CA VAL A 2 6.47 -24.31 -53.40
C VAL A 2 7.06 -23.23 -52.50
N VAL A 3 6.56 -23.19 -51.26
CA VAL A 3 6.95 -22.32 -50.14
C VAL A 3 8.28 -22.79 -49.55
N GLY A 4 9.10 -21.89 -49.00
CA GLY A 4 10.25 -22.29 -48.19
C GLY A 4 10.95 -21.12 -47.51
N ALA A 5 10.61 -20.89 -46.25
CA ALA A 5 11.10 -19.80 -45.41
C ALA A 5 12.63 -19.80 -45.24
N THR A 6 13.24 -18.62 -45.36
CA THR A 6 14.60 -18.34 -44.92
C THR A 6 14.69 -18.43 -43.41
N ARG A 7 15.39 -19.44 -42.89
CA ARG A 7 15.96 -19.43 -41.54
C ARG A 7 17.47 -19.50 -41.67
N ALA A 8 18.12 -18.35 -41.51
CA ALA A 8 19.56 -18.28 -41.37
C ALA A 8 19.96 -18.94 -40.04
N ALA A 9 20.86 -19.89 -40.16
CA ALA A 9 21.39 -20.67 -39.06
C ALA A 9 22.23 -19.79 -38.13
N THR A 10 21.95 -19.99 -36.85
CA THR A 10 22.72 -19.68 -35.65
C THR A 10 24.24 -19.65 -35.85
N THR A 11 24.87 -18.51 -35.62
CA THR A 11 26.26 -18.44 -35.17
C THR A 11 26.28 -18.19 -33.68
N SER A 12 26.59 -19.25 -32.94
CA SER A 12 26.93 -19.26 -31.53
C SER A 12 28.17 -18.40 -31.31
N ASP A 13 27.99 -17.17 -30.82
CA ASP A 13 29.09 -16.34 -30.31
C ASP A 13 29.25 -16.61 -28.81
N ALA A 14 30.32 -17.34 -28.51
CA ALA A 14 30.72 -17.76 -27.19
C ALA A 14 31.28 -16.57 -26.36
N ARG A 15 30.42 -15.63 -25.97
CA ARG A 15 30.60 -14.82 -24.73
C ARG A 15 29.29 -14.53 -23.97
N PRO A 16 28.49 -15.53 -23.51
CA PRO A 16 27.19 -15.23 -22.90
C PRO A 16 27.07 -15.54 -21.38
N GLN A 17 28.12 -15.96 -20.66
CA GLN A 17 27.93 -16.46 -19.28
C GLN A 17 27.75 -15.36 -18.21
N LEU A 18 28.48 -14.24 -18.29
CA LEU A 18 28.34 -13.18 -17.27
C LEU A 18 27.05 -12.35 -17.42
N LYS A 19 26.54 -12.22 -18.66
CA LYS A 19 25.34 -11.42 -18.94
C LYS A 19 24.07 -12.13 -18.52
N CYS A 20 24.00 -13.46 -18.63
CA CYS A 20 22.85 -14.24 -18.20
C CYS A 20 22.57 -14.09 -16.70
N TRP A 21 23.59 -14.10 -15.85
CA TRP A 21 23.39 -13.91 -14.40
C TRP A 21 22.88 -12.51 -14.05
N VAL A 22 23.35 -11.47 -14.73
CA VAL A 22 22.85 -10.09 -14.53
C VAL A 22 21.40 -9.98 -15.00
N VAL A 23 21.05 -10.55 -16.16
CA VAL A 23 19.67 -10.52 -16.66
C VAL A 23 18.73 -11.33 -15.75
N LEU A 24 19.19 -12.48 -15.25
CA LEU A 24 18.39 -13.34 -14.38
C LEU A 24 18.19 -12.71 -13.00
N THR A 25 19.22 -12.06 -12.43
CA THR A 25 19.09 -11.31 -11.17
C THR A 25 18.18 -10.09 -11.32
N VAL A 26 18.32 -9.32 -12.41
CA VAL A 26 17.43 -8.18 -12.68
C VAL A 26 15.99 -8.64 -12.90
N ALA A 27 15.75 -9.74 -13.62
CA ALA A 27 14.42 -10.30 -13.81
C ALA A 27 13.81 -10.77 -12.48
N VAL A 28 14.58 -11.46 -11.63
CA VAL A 28 14.12 -11.88 -10.30
C VAL A 28 13.78 -10.68 -9.42
N VAL A 29 14.62 -9.64 -9.42
CA VAL A 29 14.36 -8.41 -8.66
C VAL A 29 13.10 -7.70 -9.16
N LEU A 30 12.89 -7.60 -10.49
CA LEU A 30 11.69 -6.97 -11.05
C LEU A 30 10.41 -7.75 -10.71
N VAL A 31 10.44 -9.07 -10.74
CA VAL A 31 9.30 -9.91 -10.33
C VAL A 31 9.01 -9.71 -8.84
N LEU A 32 10.03 -9.79 -7.98
CA LEU A 32 9.87 -9.63 -6.53
C LEU A 32 9.39 -8.24 -6.12
N VAL A 33 9.81 -7.19 -6.83
CA VAL A 33 9.38 -5.80 -6.56
C VAL A 33 7.98 -5.52 -7.13
N GLY A 34 7.60 -6.15 -8.25
CA GLY A 34 6.28 -6.02 -8.87
C GLY A 34 5.14 -6.48 -7.95
N ASP A 35 5.29 -7.65 -7.33
CA ASP A 35 4.28 -8.24 -6.43
C ASP A 35 4.03 -7.39 -5.16
N VAL A 36 5.05 -6.68 -4.66
CA VAL A 36 4.93 -5.85 -3.45
C VAL A 36 4.06 -4.60 -3.69
N SER A 37 4.05 -4.08 -4.91
CA SER A 37 3.30 -2.86 -5.26
C SER A 37 1.79 -3.10 -5.33
N GLU A 38 1.36 -4.27 -5.81
CA GLU A 38 -0.06 -4.60 -5.94
C GLU A 38 -0.70 -4.92 -4.57
N ALA A 39 0.03 -5.60 -3.69
CA ALA A 39 -0.45 -5.99 -2.36
C ALA A 39 -0.76 -4.81 -1.42
N ARG A 40 -0.08 -3.66 -1.60
CA ARG A 40 -0.36 -2.45 -0.79
C ARG A 40 -1.66 -1.77 -1.22
N HIS A 41 -2.00 -1.83 -2.51
CA HIS A 41 -3.16 -1.13 -3.05
C HIS A 41 -4.48 -1.85 -2.75
N LEU A 42 -4.45 -3.18 -2.67
CA LEU A 42 -5.61 -4.02 -2.37
C LEU A 42 -5.99 -4.04 -0.88
N ARG A 43 -5.00 -3.96 0.03
CA ARG A 43 -5.27 -3.93 1.49
C ARG A 43 -5.95 -2.64 1.97
N GLY A 44 -5.76 -1.54 1.25
CA GLY A 44 -6.42 -0.28 1.58
C GLY A 44 -7.93 -0.32 1.38
N GLN A 45 -8.42 -1.09 0.41
CA GLN A 45 -9.81 -1.01 -0.06
C GLN A 45 -10.81 -1.84 0.74
N SER A 46 -10.40 -2.96 1.34
CA SER A 46 -11.34 -3.86 2.03
C SER A 46 -11.95 -3.24 3.29
N HIS A 47 -11.22 -2.36 3.97
CA HIS A 47 -11.68 -1.71 5.20
C HIS A 47 -12.74 -0.61 4.96
N LEU A 48 -12.73 0.02 3.78
CA LEU A 48 -13.68 1.07 3.41
C LEU A 48 -15.13 0.58 3.27
N SER A 49 -15.36 -0.71 3.10
CA SER A 49 -16.71 -1.29 2.92
C SER A 49 -17.66 -1.02 4.09
N GLN A 50 -17.13 -0.69 5.26
CA GLN A 50 -17.90 -0.47 6.49
C GLN A 50 -18.28 1.00 6.73
N CYS A 51 -17.86 1.93 5.86
CA CYS A 51 -17.95 3.37 6.07
C CYS A 51 -18.80 4.07 4.99
N ASP A 52 -19.53 5.11 5.40
CA ASP A 52 -20.26 5.97 4.46
C ASP A 52 -19.29 6.94 3.78
N ILE A 53 -18.84 6.57 2.59
CA ILE A 53 -17.82 7.30 1.83
C ILE A 53 -18.45 8.14 0.70
N ALA A 54 -19.73 7.95 0.41
CA ALA A 54 -20.42 8.65 -0.67
C ALA A 54 -20.42 10.17 -0.41
N GLY A 55 -19.79 10.95 -1.30
CA GLY A 55 -19.64 12.40 -1.14
C GLY A 55 -18.62 12.86 -0.07
N LYS A 56 -18.07 11.95 0.73
CA LYS A 56 -17.19 12.26 1.89
C LYS A 56 -15.74 11.83 1.68
N ARG A 57 -15.33 11.59 0.42
CA ARG A 57 -13.96 11.15 0.05
C ARG A 57 -12.85 12.08 0.57
N HIS A 58 -13.13 13.38 0.67
CA HIS A 58 -12.17 14.36 1.18
C HIS A 58 -11.92 14.19 2.69
N ILE A 59 -12.93 13.78 3.45
CA ILE A 59 -12.80 13.49 4.88
C ILE A 59 -11.98 12.22 5.04
N LEU A 60 -12.38 11.16 4.32
CA LEU A 60 -11.68 9.87 4.30
C LEU A 60 -10.19 10.04 4.00
N ALA A 61 -9.82 10.79 2.95
CA ALA A 61 -8.42 11.02 2.60
C ALA A 61 -7.62 11.66 3.75
N ARG A 62 -8.26 12.54 4.52
CA ARG A 62 -7.64 13.24 5.66
C ARG A 62 -7.37 12.30 6.84
N VAL A 63 -8.34 11.45 7.21
CA VAL A 63 -8.16 10.45 8.28
C VAL A 63 -7.22 9.32 7.86
N GLU A 64 -7.28 8.91 6.60
CA GLU A 64 -6.41 7.89 6.03
C GLU A 64 -4.93 8.32 6.05
N GLN A 65 -4.66 9.60 5.80
CA GLN A 65 -3.31 10.16 5.87
C GLN A 65 -2.74 10.03 7.28
N ILE A 66 -3.52 10.34 8.33
CA ILE A 66 -3.07 10.21 9.72
C ILE A 66 -2.68 8.77 10.06
N CYS A 67 -3.51 7.80 9.70
CA CYS A 67 -3.18 6.39 9.94
C CYS A 67 -1.94 5.96 9.15
N THR A 68 -1.73 6.51 7.96
CA THR A 68 -0.57 6.22 7.11
C THR A 68 0.70 6.80 7.73
N ASP A 69 0.66 8.06 8.16
CA ASP A 69 1.78 8.74 8.81
C ASP A 69 2.15 8.06 10.13
N CYS A 70 1.15 7.70 10.93
CA CYS A 70 1.33 6.94 12.16
C CYS A 70 1.98 5.57 11.92
N ARG A 71 1.51 4.82 10.93
CA ARG A 71 2.10 3.52 10.56
C ARG A 71 3.55 3.68 10.11
N ASN A 72 3.86 4.75 9.36
CA ASN A 72 5.24 5.04 8.93
C ASN A 72 6.13 5.40 10.12
N LEU A 73 5.59 6.07 11.14
CA LEU A 73 6.31 6.45 12.36
C LEU A 73 6.76 5.22 13.17
N TYR A 74 5.90 4.19 13.23
CA TYR A 74 6.17 2.98 13.99
C TYR A 74 7.00 1.90 13.26
N GLY A 75 7.16 2.03 11.94
CA GLY A 75 7.93 1.09 11.13
C GLY A 75 7.47 -0.37 11.31
N PHE A 76 8.43 -1.29 11.49
CA PHE A 76 8.17 -2.72 11.71
C PHE A 76 8.11 -3.11 13.20
N SER A 77 8.06 -2.15 14.12
CA SER A 77 7.98 -2.44 15.56
C SER A 77 6.63 -3.09 15.89
N ASN A 78 6.66 -4.28 16.48
CA ASN A 78 5.54 -5.21 16.55
C ASN A 78 4.31 -4.64 17.28
N GLU A 79 4.53 -4.04 18.46
CA GLU A 79 3.45 -3.49 19.28
C GLU A 79 2.78 -2.28 18.62
N ALA A 80 3.58 -1.37 18.06
CA ALA A 80 3.06 -0.12 17.54
C ALA A 80 2.62 -0.21 16.06
N ALA A 81 3.16 -1.19 15.32
CA ALA A 81 2.59 -1.62 14.04
C ALA A 81 1.15 -2.09 14.20
N THR A 82 0.79 -2.68 15.34
CA THR A 82 -0.59 -3.08 15.65
C THR A 82 -1.51 -1.87 15.77
N VAL A 83 -1.03 -0.77 16.39
CA VAL A 83 -1.77 0.51 16.46
C VAL A 83 -1.97 1.10 15.07
N GLY A 84 -0.91 1.18 14.26
CA GLY A 84 -0.99 1.68 12.88
C GLY A 84 -1.87 0.81 11.97
N HIS A 85 -1.86 -0.52 12.17
CA HIS A 85 -2.70 -1.47 11.44
C HIS A 85 -4.18 -1.34 11.84
N ASN A 86 -4.46 -1.22 13.14
CA ASN A 86 -5.82 -1.14 13.66
C ASN A 86 -6.42 0.26 13.59
N CYS A 87 -5.61 1.28 13.27
CA CYS A 87 -6.05 2.68 13.14
C CYS A 87 -7.26 2.85 12.21
N ARG A 88 -7.35 2.03 11.15
CA ARG A 88 -8.45 2.13 10.18
C ARG A 88 -9.74 1.53 10.70
N GLN A 89 -9.70 0.56 11.62
CA GLN A 89 -10.86 -0.22 12.08
C GLN A 89 -12.07 0.63 12.49
N GLN A 90 -13.27 0.08 12.38
CA GLN A 90 -14.52 0.76 12.78
C GLN A 90 -14.65 2.17 12.17
N CYS A 91 -14.24 2.32 10.90
CA CYS A 91 -14.25 3.61 10.20
C CYS A 91 -13.52 4.72 10.95
N TYR A 92 -12.32 4.41 11.47
CA TYR A 92 -11.49 5.33 12.25
C TYR A 92 -12.09 5.74 13.61
N ALA A 93 -13.27 5.24 14.00
CA ALA A 93 -13.93 5.52 15.28
C ALA A 93 -13.43 4.57 16.39
N ASN A 94 -12.12 4.53 16.60
CA ASN A 94 -11.48 3.63 17.55
C ASN A 94 -10.38 4.38 18.35
N PRO A 95 -9.96 3.87 19.52
CA PRO A 95 -8.93 4.52 20.33
C PRO A 95 -7.53 4.51 19.68
N HIS A 96 -7.25 3.60 18.74
CA HIS A 96 -5.97 3.56 18.03
C HIS A 96 -5.77 4.78 17.12
N PHE A 97 -6.84 5.30 16.53
CA PHE A 97 -6.79 6.54 15.75
C PHE A 97 -6.35 7.74 16.61
N GLU A 98 -6.84 7.84 17.84
CA GLU A 98 -6.49 8.93 18.76
C GLU A 98 -5.07 8.82 19.31
N LEU A 99 -4.57 7.59 19.49
CA LEU A 99 -3.16 7.35 19.78
C LEU A 99 -2.32 7.84 18.61
N CYS A 100 -2.62 7.38 17.40
CA CYS A 100 -1.94 7.84 16.18
C CYS A 100 -1.92 9.36 16.04
N MET A 101 -3.06 10.04 16.27
CA MET A 101 -3.14 11.50 16.27
C MET A 101 -2.19 12.17 17.26
N ARG A 102 -2.03 11.62 18.47
CA ARG A 102 -1.08 12.14 19.45
C ARG A 102 0.36 11.95 18.99
N ASP A 103 0.67 10.79 18.42
CA ASP A 103 2.03 10.43 17.99
C ASP A 103 2.48 11.23 16.76
N VAL A 104 1.55 11.58 15.87
CA VAL A 104 1.83 12.46 14.71
C VAL A 104 1.70 13.97 15.04
N MET A 105 1.70 14.35 16.33
CA MET A 105 1.61 15.74 16.79
C MET A 105 0.30 16.47 16.41
N MET A 106 -0.76 15.74 16.09
CA MET A 106 -2.10 16.28 15.76
C MET A 106 -3.10 16.16 16.93
N GLY A 107 -2.61 15.84 18.14
CA GLY A 107 -3.44 15.62 19.32
C GLY A 107 -4.39 16.78 19.67
N HIS A 108 -4.01 18.01 19.36
CA HIS A 108 -4.84 19.20 19.63
C HIS A 108 -6.12 19.26 18.76
N ARG A 109 -6.20 18.48 17.67
CA ARG A 109 -7.37 18.44 16.76
C ARG A 109 -8.24 17.20 16.93
N ILE A 110 -8.02 16.40 17.98
CA ILE A 110 -8.76 15.14 18.18
C ILE A 110 -10.27 15.36 18.12
N MET A 111 -10.78 16.42 18.73
CA MET A 111 -12.22 16.70 18.73
C MET A 111 -12.76 17.07 17.34
N GLU A 112 -11.99 17.83 16.55
CA GLU A 112 -12.34 18.15 15.16
C GLU A 112 -12.46 16.87 14.33
N TYR A 113 -11.46 15.98 14.45
CA TYR A 113 -11.45 14.73 13.71
C TYR A 113 -12.53 13.74 14.18
N ARG A 114 -12.88 13.71 15.47
CA ARG A 114 -14.02 12.91 15.94
C ARG A 114 -15.33 13.32 15.28
N LEU A 115 -15.57 14.61 15.10
CA LEU A 115 -16.74 15.13 14.39
C LEU A 115 -16.70 14.78 12.89
N LEU A 116 -15.52 14.85 12.27
CA LEU A 116 -15.37 14.42 10.87
C LEU A 116 -15.61 12.92 10.69
N ILE A 117 -15.13 12.10 11.62
CA ILE A 117 -15.28 10.64 11.61
C ILE A 117 -16.74 10.23 11.85
N SER A 118 -17.48 10.93 12.70
CA SER A 118 -18.91 10.62 12.92
C SER A 118 -19.74 10.79 11.64
N LEU A 119 -19.31 11.67 10.72
CA LEU A 119 -19.93 11.79 9.40
C LEU A 119 -19.67 10.57 8.51
N LEU A 120 -18.63 9.77 8.76
CA LEU A 120 -18.29 8.57 7.98
C LEU A 120 -18.98 7.30 8.48
N GLN A 121 -19.67 7.35 9.62
CA GLN A 121 -20.35 6.19 10.17
C GLN A 121 -21.72 6.00 9.50
N ILE A 122 -21.99 4.78 9.04
CA ILE A 122 -23.32 4.39 8.54
C ILE A 122 -24.21 4.22 9.78
N SER A 123 -25.27 5.03 9.84
CA SER A 123 -26.34 4.94 10.85
C SER A 123 -27.20 3.70 10.65
#